data_AF-A0A7V3ZWQ1-F1
#
_entry.id   AF-A0A7V3ZWQ1-F1
#
_cell.length_a   1.000
_cell.length_b   1.000
_cell.length_c   1.000
_cell.angle_alpha   90.00
_cell.angle_beta   90.00
_cell.angle_gamma   90.00
#
_symmetry.space_group_name_H-M   'P 1'
#
loop_
_entity.id
_entity.type
_entity.pdbx_description
1 polymer ?
#
loop_
_entity_poly.entity_id
_entity_poly.type
_entity_poly.pdbx_seq_one_letter_code
_entity_poly.pdbx_strand_id
1 'polypeptide(L)'
;MFRFCEFEVSHFTKLLRAGKINDFIEDILEQFQELKPEAQYEVVKYLREKRVPVSLDVFAKALGIKQEDARKILMEGARVVPLALVSSGKGILSEMLVIKETSEVITNLRGIEESLKTVSNFTKAKFAVFFKDEFVGESFMLPLAISLVTKNIPDDIVFTGKIDEEGNVYDVGKIMEKQKACENAGKRLLYSLYIPTVNFAKEWLDRESFDIPFYVTTTTQFPEKEFEAFCEAARIDLQELTKGLTFYSINLEDLFMVTGSLSEEEDWITNVERFYRRISEISHKLSSRECIHFGMRGPATLAMAMGMVYGCQKPLTLYHFQNGKYVEIPVPNVRYLKDRGHSYNMVKFSFEPGKIEEVAVILSFAHHEALADAKNYIVKNLKDKPAFLVIEHERKGNLEPLEFVDVAMAISGIIQDVKREHPFKCFHFFLSCPVPLAFLVGMAFGYYSNGYIYNYQKGQEEVYVKAVSLEKVRKIREN
;
A
#
# COMPACT_ATOMS: atom_id res chain seq x y z
N MET A 1 -11.51 47.18 32.42
CA MET A 1 -10.91 46.24 31.47
C MET A 1 -10.88 44.88 32.15
N PHE A 2 -11.44 43.83 31.53
CA PHE A 2 -11.38 42.48 32.10
C PHE A 2 -9.95 41.95 32.04
N ARG A 3 -9.51 41.25 33.08
CA ARG A 3 -8.24 40.51 33.08
C ARG A 3 -8.48 39.09 32.63
N PHE A 4 -8.33 38.84 31.34
CA PHE A 4 -8.61 37.52 30.75
C PHE A 4 -7.58 36.46 31.17
N CYS A 5 -6.38 36.88 31.55
CA CYS A 5 -5.34 36.02 32.11
C CYS A 5 -5.70 35.42 33.48
N GLU A 6 -6.63 36.03 34.22
CA GLU A 6 -7.10 35.53 35.53
C GLU A 6 -8.21 34.46 35.40
N PHE A 7 -8.72 34.21 34.19
CA PHE A 7 -9.77 33.23 33.98
C PHE A 7 -9.20 31.81 34.01
N GLU A 8 -9.94 30.89 34.61
CA GLU A 8 -9.76 29.44 34.38
C GLU A 8 -9.78 29.17 32.87
N VAL A 9 -8.71 28.54 32.34
CA VAL A 9 -8.56 28.33 30.88
C VAL A 9 -9.75 27.60 30.28
N SER A 10 -10.28 26.59 31.00
CA SER A 10 -11.47 25.85 30.56
C SER A 10 -12.71 26.73 30.41
N HIS A 11 -12.88 27.74 31.26
CA HIS A 11 -13.98 28.71 31.17
C HIS A 11 -13.73 29.72 30.05
N PHE A 12 -12.51 30.26 29.96
CA PHE A 12 -12.11 31.17 28.89
C PHE A 12 -12.36 30.54 27.51
N THR A 13 -11.85 29.33 27.28
CA THR A 13 -12.01 28.61 26.01
C THR A 13 -13.49 28.33 25.69
N LYS A 14 -14.32 27.98 26.67
CA LYS A 14 -15.77 27.80 26.46
C LYS A 14 -16.44 29.10 26.02
N LEU A 15 -16.10 30.23 26.64
CA LEU A 15 -16.65 31.54 26.28
C LEU A 15 -16.20 31.98 24.89
N LEU A 16 -14.91 31.80 24.58
CA LEU A 16 -14.33 32.08 23.27
C LEU A 16 -15.01 31.27 22.17
N ARG A 17 -15.08 29.95 22.34
CA ARG A 17 -15.69 29.04 21.35
C ARG A 17 -17.19 29.29 21.13
N ALA A 18 -17.89 29.77 22.16
CA ALA A 18 -19.28 30.19 22.08
C ALA A 18 -19.48 31.58 21.45
N GLY A 19 -18.40 32.30 21.11
CA GLY A 19 -18.42 33.65 20.57
C GLY A 19 -18.91 34.72 21.55
N LYS A 20 -18.99 34.40 22.85
CA LYS A 20 -19.55 35.29 23.88
C LYS A 20 -18.64 36.44 24.26
N ILE A 21 -17.38 36.38 23.84
CA ILE A 21 -16.35 37.38 24.13
C ILE A 21 -15.77 38.00 22.86
N ASN A 22 -16.51 37.92 21.74
CA ASN A 22 -16.05 38.46 20.46
C ASN A 22 -15.84 39.98 20.49
N ASP A 23 -16.71 40.68 21.22
CA ASP A 23 -16.61 42.13 21.39
C ASP A 23 -15.35 42.55 22.18
N PHE A 24 -14.66 41.59 22.83
CA PHE A 24 -13.45 41.80 23.60
C PHE A 24 -12.20 41.21 22.95
N ILE A 25 -12.24 40.79 21.67
CA ILE A 25 -11.07 40.15 21.03
C ILE A 25 -9.83 41.05 21.04
N GLU A 26 -9.97 42.36 20.78
CA GLU A 26 -8.82 43.26 20.81
C GLU A 26 -8.24 43.37 22.24
N ASP A 27 -9.08 43.48 23.27
CA ASP A 27 -8.65 43.46 24.68
C ASP A 27 -7.93 42.15 25.06
N ILE A 28 -8.39 41.01 24.52
CA ILE A 28 -7.76 39.69 24.71
C ILE A 28 -6.38 39.67 24.05
N LEU A 29 -6.25 40.25 22.85
CA LEU A 29 -4.99 40.33 22.12
C LEU A 29 -3.98 41.27 22.80
N GLU A 30 -4.43 42.38 23.39
CA GLU A 30 -3.56 43.24 24.19
C GLU A 30 -2.94 42.50 25.38
N GLN A 31 -3.66 41.52 25.94
CA GLN A 31 -3.20 40.67 27.04
C GLN A 31 -2.58 39.34 26.57
N PHE A 32 -2.36 39.16 25.27
CA PHE A 32 -2.03 37.85 24.69
C PHE A 32 -0.82 37.18 25.36
N GLN A 33 0.24 37.94 25.64
CA GLN A 33 1.46 37.44 26.27
C GLN A 33 1.29 37.04 27.74
N GLU A 34 0.22 37.48 28.41
CA GLU A 34 -0.13 37.12 29.78
C GLU A 34 -1.00 35.85 29.87
N LEU A 35 -1.60 35.46 28.74
CA LEU A 35 -2.41 34.24 28.66
C LEU A 35 -1.51 33.00 28.74
N LYS A 36 -2.07 31.92 29.30
CA LYS A 36 -1.42 30.60 29.23
C LYS A 36 -1.33 30.10 27.78
N PRO A 37 -0.32 29.28 27.42
CA PRO A 37 -0.15 28.76 26.06
C PRO A 37 -1.39 28.10 25.48
N GLU A 38 -2.16 27.37 26.29
CA GLU A 38 -3.44 26.78 25.89
C GLU A 38 -4.46 27.84 25.45
N ALA A 39 -4.60 28.92 26.21
CA ALA A 39 -5.49 30.02 25.85
C ALA A 39 -4.97 30.78 24.60
N GLN A 40 -3.66 30.99 24.48
CA GLN A 40 -3.04 31.60 23.30
C GLN A 40 -3.32 30.77 22.03
N TYR A 41 -3.12 29.46 22.10
CA TYR A 41 -3.43 28.51 21.04
C TYR A 41 -4.91 28.57 20.63
N GLU A 42 -5.81 28.54 21.61
CA GLU A 42 -7.26 28.59 21.36
C GLU A 42 -7.69 29.91 20.73
N VAL A 43 -7.11 31.05 21.11
CA VAL A 43 -7.33 32.36 20.47
C VAL A 43 -6.93 32.30 19.00
N VAL A 44 -5.69 31.90 18.68
CA VAL A 44 -5.21 31.85 17.30
C VAL A 44 -6.06 30.90 16.45
N LYS A 45 -6.35 29.69 16.97
CA LYS A 45 -7.19 28.71 16.29
C LYS A 45 -8.61 29.23 16.05
N TYR A 46 -9.21 29.87 17.06
CA TYR A 46 -10.56 30.44 16.96
C TYR A 46 -10.64 31.55 15.91
N LEU A 47 -9.71 32.51 15.92
CA LEU A 47 -9.69 33.61 14.96
C LEU A 47 -9.58 33.11 13.52
N ARG A 48 -8.76 32.08 13.28
CA ARG A 48 -8.63 31.43 11.97
C ARG A 48 -9.90 30.71 11.53
N GLU A 49 -10.48 29.89 12.41
CA GLU A 49 -11.66 29.07 12.08
C GLU A 49 -12.92 29.90 11.89
N LYS A 50 -13.12 30.94 12.70
CA LYS A 50 -14.32 31.80 12.65
C LYS A 50 -14.16 33.03 11.78
N ARG A 51 -12.95 33.33 11.33
CA ARG A 51 -12.62 34.54 10.54
C ARG A 51 -13.16 35.80 11.22
N VAL A 52 -12.99 35.89 12.54
CA VAL A 52 -13.41 37.07 13.30
C VAL A 52 -12.61 38.26 12.80
N PRO A 53 -13.25 39.39 12.45
CA PRO A 53 -12.54 40.57 11.98
C PRO A 53 -11.67 41.13 13.11
N VAL A 54 -10.37 41.19 12.86
CA VAL A 54 -9.36 41.72 13.78
C VAL A 54 -8.38 42.56 12.98
N SER A 55 -7.95 43.69 13.52
CA SER A 55 -6.89 44.49 12.94
C SER A 55 -5.58 43.69 12.88
N LEU A 56 -4.97 43.58 11.69
CA LEU A 56 -3.66 42.94 11.53
C LEU A 56 -2.58 43.61 12.38
N ASP A 57 -2.69 44.91 12.60
CA ASP A 57 -1.76 45.66 13.45
C ASP A 57 -1.86 45.25 14.92
N VAL A 58 -3.09 45.12 15.42
CA VAL A 58 -3.36 44.68 16.80
C VAL A 58 -2.85 43.26 17.00
N PHE A 59 -3.15 42.34 16.09
CA PHE A 59 -2.66 40.96 16.17
C PHE A 59 -1.12 40.87 16.03
N ALA A 60 -0.53 41.61 15.11
CA ALA A 60 0.92 41.67 14.93
C ALA A 60 1.63 42.18 16.20
N LYS A 61 1.10 43.25 16.81
CA LYS A 61 1.61 43.82 18.06
C LYS A 61 1.48 42.84 19.23
N ALA A 62 0.37 42.12 19.33
CA ALA A 62 0.13 41.12 20.38
C ALA A 62 1.17 39.99 20.36
N LEU A 63 1.59 39.56 19.17
CA LEU A 63 2.58 38.51 18.99
C LEU A 63 4.02 39.05 18.88
N GLY A 64 4.21 40.37 18.73
CA GLY A 64 5.52 40.98 18.52
C GLY A 64 6.12 40.67 17.14
N ILE A 65 5.29 40.53 16.11
CA ILE A 65 5.67 40.08 14.76
C ILE A 65 5.32 41.12 13.69
N LYS A 66 5.73 40.89 12.44
CA LYS A 66 5.34 41.73 11.30
C LYS A 66 3.88 41.51 10.90
N GLN A 67 3.24 42.56 10.36
CA GLN A 67 1.86 42.46 9.83
C GLN A 67 1.72 41.42 8.71
N GLU A 68 2.79 41.18 7.92
CA GLU A 68 2.81 40.12 6.92
C GLU A 68 2.62 38.74 7.56
N ASP A 69 3.36 38.44 8.63
CA ASP A 69 3.24 37.17 9.35
C ASP A 69 1.91 37.04 10.08
N ALA A 70 1.40 38.13 10.65
CA ALA A 70 0.04 38.19 11.20
C ALA A 70 -1.02 37.79 10.16
N ARG A 71 -0.89 38.31 8.92
CA ARG A 71 -1.78 37.94 7.82
C ARG A 71 -1.67 36.46 7.48
N LYS A 72 -0.45 35.91 7.38
CA LYS A 72 -0.24 34.47 7.13
C LYS A 72 -0.90 33.61 8.22
N ILE A 73 -0.62 33.95 9.49
CA ILE A 73 -1.16 33.25 10.65
C ILE A 73 -2.69 33.33 10.73
N LEU A 74 -3.35 34.36 10.21
CA LEU A 74 -4.82 34.43 10.27
C LEU A 74 -5.51 33.89 9.01
N MET A 75 -4.88 34.02 7.84
CA MET A 75 -5.58 33.87 6.56
C MET A 75 -5.07 32.72 5.67
N GLU A 76 -3.82 32.29 5.82
CA GLU A 76 -3.24 31.24 4.96
C GLU A 76 -3.46 29.83 5.53
N GLY A 77 -3.04 28.79 4.80
CA GLY A 77 -3.19 27.39 5.22
C GLY A 77 -2.41 27.05 6.50
N ALA A 78 -3.02 26.27 7.39
CA ALA A 78 -2.36 25.75 8.58
C ALA A 78 -2.69 24.26 8.76
N ARG A 79 -1.81 23.56 9.47
CA ARG A 79 -1.99 22.15 9.81
C ARG A 79 -2.07 22.01 11.33
N VAL A 80 -3.11 21.34 11.80
CA VAL A 80 -3.17 20.85 13.18
C VAL A 80 -2.47 19.50 13.20
N VAL A 81 -1.42 19.38 14.01
CA VAL A 81 -0.57 18.19 14.08
C VAL A 81 -0.70 17.59 15.49
N PRO A 82 -1.06 16.30 15.62
CA PRO A 82 -1.14 15.66 16.92
C PRO A 82 0.24 15.51 17.55
N LEU A 83 0.29 15.64 18.88
CA LEU A 83 1.51 15.49 19.68
C LEU A 83 1.28 14.48 20.80
N ALA A 84 2.19 13.54 20.97
CA ALA A 84 2.21 12.65 22.14
C ALA A 84 3.14 13.22 23.21
N LEU A 85 2.56 13.63 24.34
CA LEU A 85 3.25 14.24 25.48
C LEU A 85 3.09 13.39 26.73
N VAL A 86 3.79 13.75 27.81
CA VAL A 86 3.64 13.12 29.12
C VAL A 86 3.41 14.20 30.17
N SER A 87 2.31 14.09 30.90
CA SER A 87 1.94 14.99 31.98
C SER A 87 1.66 14.17 33.24
N SER A 88 2.28 14.56 34.37
CA SER A 88 2.17 13.85 35.66
C SER A 88 2.38 12.33 35.56
N GLY A 89 3.33 11.90 34.72
CA GLY A 89 3.65 10.49 34.50
C GLY A 89 2.66 9.71 33.62
N LYS A 90 1.65 10.36 33.05
CA LYS A 90 0.69 9.76 32.11
C LYS A 90 0.88 10.34 30.72
N GLY A 91 0.83 9.48 29.70
CA GLY A 91 0.80 9.95 28.31
C GLY A 91 -0.50 10.67 28.02
N ILE A 92 -0.42 11.78 27.28
CA ILE A 92 -1.55 12.55 26.79
C ILE A 92 -1.37 12.84 25.31
N LEU A 93 -2.49 13.01 24.60
CA LEU A 93 -2.49 13.56 23.24
C LEU A 93 -2.83 15.05 23.29
N SER A 94 -1.90 15.84 22.78
CA SER A 94 -2.03 17.26 22.55
C SER A 94 -2.03 17.54 21.04
N GLU A 95 -2.00 18.81 20.68
CA GLU A 95 -1.92 19.26 19.30
C GLU A 95 -1.09 20.54 19.21
N MET A 96 -0.49 20.75 18.04
CA MET A 96 0.12 22.02 17.65
C MET A 96 -0.46 22.50 16.33
N LEU A 97 -0.58 23.81 16.19
CA LEU A 97 -1.00 24.49 14.96
C LEU A 97 0.25 24.99 14.25
N VAL A 98 0.51 24.50 13.04
CA VAL A 98 1.69 24.82 12.24
C VAL A 98 1.29 25.64 11.02
N ILE A 99 1.94 26.79 10.84
CA ILE A 99 1.82 27.69 9.69
C ILE A 99 3.19 27.80 9.03
N LYS A 100 3.27 27.53 7.73
CA LYS A 100 4.53 27.54 6.97
C LYS A 100 4.87 28.94 6.47
N GLU A 101 6.14 29.13 6.11
CA GLU A 101 6.62 30.27 5.31
C GLU A 101 6.41 31.65 5.92
N THR A 102 6.48 31.77 7.25
CA THR A 102 6.58 33.07 7.93
C THR A 102 7.96 33.70 7.71
N SER A 103 8.15 34.97 8.07
CA SER A 103 9.45 35.65 7.94
C SER A 103 10.43 35.29 9.07
N GLU A 104 9.92 34.78 10.19
CA GLU A 104 10.69 34.33 11.36
C GLU A 104 10.04 33.12 12.03
N VAL A 105 10.72 32.51 13.01
CA VAL A 105 10.15 31.43 13.81
C VAL A 105 9.30 32.02 14.93
N ILE A 106 8.01 31.69 14.95
CA ILE A 106 7.04 32.26 15.90
C ILE A 106 6.47 31.14 16.76
N THR A 107 6.46 31.31 18.08
CA THR A 107 5.92 30.32 19.03
C THR A 107 5.23 30.98 20.22
N ASN A 108 4.28 30.28 20.81
CA ASN A 108 3.63 30.66 22.07
C ASN A 108 4.30 30.01 23.31
N LEU A 109 5.20 29.06 23.10
CA LEU A 109 5.90 28.36 24.18
C LEU A 109 7.36 28.82 24.26
N ARG A 110 7.80 29.22 25.46
CA ARG A 110 9.17 29.67 25.75
C ARG A 110 10.07 28.51 26.17
N GLY A 111 11.39 28.66 26.01
CA GLY A 111 12.38 27.69 26.46
C GLY A 111 12.62 26.52 25.48
N ILE A 112 12.08 26.63 24.27
CA ILE A 112 12.24 25.65 23.18
C ILE A 112 12.89 26.27 21.93
N GLU A 113 13.44 27.48 22.05
CA GLU A 113 13.94 28.28 20.93
C GLU A 113 15.10 27.60 20.18
N GLU A 114 16.02 26.95 20.90
CA GLU A 114 17.11 26.17 20.29
C GLU A 114 16.55 24.97 19.50
N SER A 115 15.58 24.24 20.05
CA SER A 115 14.95 23.12 19.34
C SER A 115 14.21 23.58 18.08
N LEU A 116 13.53 24.73 18.13
CA LEU A 116 12.87 25.32 16.96
C LEU A 116 13.88 25.82 15.92
N LYS A 117 15.01 26.36 16.37
CA LYS A 117 16.13 26.74 15.50
C LYS A 117 16.70 25.54 14.76
N THR A 118 16.90 24.41 15.44
CA THR A 118 17.30 23.14 14.81
C THR A 118 16.31 22.72 13.71
N VAL A 119 15.00 22.73 14.00
CA VAL A 119 13.97 22.39 12.99
C VAL A 119 13.99 23.39 11.82
N SER A 120 14.14 24.68 12.09
CA SER A 120 14.22 25.72 11.06
C SER A 120 15.46 25.56 10.18
N ASN A 121 16.61 25.22 10.77
CA ASN A 121 17.86 24.99 10.05
C ASN A 121 17.75 23.76 9.12
N PHE A 122 17.24 22.64 9.65
CA PHE A 122 17.01 21.43 8.86
C PHE A 122 16.03 21.67 7.69
N THR A 123 14.86 22.23 8.00
CA THR A 123 13.80 22.46 6.99
C THR A 123 14.12 23.60 6.03
N LYS A 124 15.14 24.41 6.33
CA LYS A 124 15.49 25.66 5.63
C LYS A 124 14.29 26.60 5.49
N ALA A 125 13.37 26.53 6.44
CA ALA A 125 12.12 27.25 6.44
C ALA A 125 11.89 27.96 7.78
N LYS A 126 11.18 29.07 7.71
CA LYS A 126 10.62 29.77 8.87
C LYS A 126 9.13 29.44 8.95
N PHE A 127 8.60 29.40 10.16
CA PHE A 127 7.24 28.93 10.43
C PHE A 127 6.72 29.50 11.74
N ALA A 128 5.40 29.53 11.89
CA ALA A 128 4.76 29.73 13.18
C ALA A 128 4.23 28.39 13.72
N VAL A 129 4.43 28.13 15.01
CA VAL A 129 3.91 26.96 15.70
C VAL A 129 3.28 27.37 17.02
N PHE A 130 2.02 27.00 17.23
CA PHE A 130 1.32 27.25 18.49
C PHE A 130 0.99 25.91 19.15
N PHE A 131 1.45 25.70 20.38
CA PHE A 131 1.22 24.49 21.16
C PHE A 131 0.01 24.66 22.06
N LYS A 132 -0.86 23.65 22.08
CA LYS A 132 -2.03 23.64 22.97
C LYS A 132 -1.65 23.45 24.43
N ASP A 133 -0.73 22.55 24.73
CA ASP A 133 -0.33 22.26 26.11
C ASP A 133 1.11 22.73 26.36
N GLU A 134 1.39 23.12 27.61
CA GLU A 134 2.76 23.33 28.08
C GLU A 134 3.48 21.99 28.29
N PHE A 135 4.75 21.93 27.90
CA PHE A 135 5.59 20.75 28.11
C PHE A 135 7.06 21.13 28.18
N VAL A 136 7.88 20.16 28.56
CA VAL A 136 9.35 20.23 28.52
C VAL A 136 9.87 19.10 27.65
N GLY A 137 10.94 19.38 26.89
CA GLY A 137 11.66 18.40 26.09
C GLY A 137 11.49 18.57 24.59
N GLU A 138 12.13 17.67 23.85
CA GLU A 138 12.41 17.85 22.43
C GLU A 138 11.57 16.93 21.52
N SER A 139 10.61 16.19 22.08
CA SER A 139 9.88 15.16 21.34
C SER A 139 8.91 15.68 20.27
N PHE A 140 8.63 16.98 20.30
CA PHE A 140 7.79 17.65 19.30
C PHE A 140 8.55 17.95 18.00
N MET A 141 9.89 17.89 18.01
CA MET A 141 10.70 18.30 16.87
C MET A 141 10.43 17.45 15.63
N LEU A 142 10.32 16.13 15.80
CA LEU A 142 9.99 15.20 14.70
C LEU A 142 8.63 15.47 14.04
N PRO A 143 7.48 15.46 14.77
CA PRO A 143 6.19 15.76 14.16
C PRO A 143 6.18 17.15 13.50
N LEU A 144 6.89 18.14 14.08
CA LEU A 144 6.96 19.49 13.52
C LEU A 144 7.71 19.48 12.19
N ALA A 145 8.92 18.93 12.16
CA ALA A 145 9.73 18.85 10.95
C ALA A 145 9.02 18.09 9.82
N ILE A 146 8.42 16.92 10.12
CA ILE A 146 7.65 16.14 9.15
C ILE A 146 6.49 16.99 8.61
N SER A 147 5.74 17.68 9.47
CA SER A 147 4.61 18.51 9.02
C SER A 147 5.02 19.65 8.09
N LEU A 148 6.23 20.18 8.26
CA LEU A 148 6.79 21.25 7.45
C LEU A 148 7.23 20.75 6.07
N VAL A 149 7.79 19.54 5.97
CA VAL A 149 8.37 19.03 4.71
C VAL A 149 7.45 18.10 3.92
N THR A 150 6.38 17.57 4.51
CA THR A 150 5.47 16.60 3.86
C THR A 150 4.12 17.18 3.48
N LYS A 151 3.51 16.61 2.43
CA LYS A 151 2.18 17.02 1.96
C LYS A 151 1.07 16.31 2.72
N ASN A 152 1.15 14.99 2.88
CA ASN A 152 0.10 14.20 3.49
C ASN A 152 0.67 13.30 4.59
N ILE A 153 -0.01 13.23 5.72
CA ILE A 153 0.31 12.34 6.84
C ILE A 153 -0.97 11.56 7.13
N PRO A 154 -0.94 10.22 7.19
CA PRO A 154 -2.10 9.44 7.61
C PRO A 154 -2.64 9.89 8.98
N ASP A 155 -3.96 10.06 9.08
CA ASP A 155 -4.63 10.65 10.27
C ASP A 155 -4.46 9.81 11.54
N ASP A 156 -4.19 8.52 11.37
CA ASP A 156 -3.95 7.56 12.44
C ASP A 156 -2.51 7.61 12.97
N ILE A 157 -1.61 8.41 12.38
CA ILE A 157 -0.21 8.48 12.80
C ILE A 157 0.06 9.68 13.71
N VAL A 158 0.82 9.43 14.78
CA VAL A 158 1.44 10.45 15.62
C VAL A 158 2.95 10.20 15.65
N PHE A 159 3.74 11.25 15.45
CA PHE A 159 5.20 11.16 15.55
C PHE A 159 5.69 11.63 16.91
N THR A 160 6.79 11.04 17.39
CA THR A 160 7.54 11.54 18.55
C THR A 160 9.04 11.34 18.32
N GLY A 161 9.84 12.36 18.61
CA GLY A 161 11.29 12.24 18.48
C GLY A 161 12.01 13.58 18.51
N LYS A 162 13.29 13.55 18.84
CA LYS A 162 14.24 14.66 18.68
C LYS A 162 14.87 14.56 17.29
N ILE A 163 15.25 15.69 16.71
CA ILE A 163 16.09 15.70 15.49
C ILE A 163 17.33 16.58 15.68
N ASP A 164 18.35 16.38 14.86
CA ASP A 164 19.48 17.31 14.67
C ASP A 164 19.29 18.21 13.42
N GLU A 165 20.31 18.99 13.06
CA GLU A 165 20.27 19.90 11.91
C GLU A 165 20.34 19.16 10.56
N GLU A 166 20.85 17.93 10.55
CA GLU A 166 20.90 17.00 9.43
C GLU A 166 19.58 16.22 9.24
N GLY A 167 18.70 16.25 10.25
CA GLY A 167 17.42 15.58 10.26
C GLY A 167 17.48 14.11 10.69
N ASN A 168 18.57 13.67 11.34
CA ASN A 168 18.63 12.38 12.02
C ASN A 168 17.67 12.37 13.20
N VAL A 169 16.99 11.25 13.42
CA VAL A 169 15.98 11.11 14.47
C VAL A 169 16.52 10.33 15.65
N TYR A 170 16.28 10.84 16.85
CA TYR A 170 16.77 10.27 18.11
C TYR A 170 15.63 9.87 19.04
N ASP A 171 15.92 8.84 19.85
CA ASP A 171 15.03 8.37 20.90
C ASP A 171 14.69 9.47 21.90
N VAL A 172 13.46 9.42 22.40
CA VAL A 172 12.97 10.30 23.46
C VAL A 172 12.38 9.45 24.58
N GLY A 173 12.38 9.99 25.79
CA GLY A 173 11.85 9.27 26.95
C GLY A 173 10.36 8.97 26.84
N LYS A 174 9.92 8.00 27.65
CA LYS A 174 8.51 7.71 27.93
C LYS A 174 7.68 7.28 26.72
N ILE A 175 8.29 6.49 25.84
CA ILE A 175 7.63 5.95 24.64
C ILE A 175 6.42 5.09 25.01
N MET A 176 6.50 4.24 26.03
CA MET A 176 5.39 3.38 26.44
C MET A 176 4.15 4.19 26.86
N GLU A 177 4.34 5.25 27.66
CA GLU A 177 3.25 6.11 28.10
C GLU A 177 2.60 6.85 26.92
N LYS A 178 3.42 7.38 26.00
CA LYS A 178 2.95 8.04 24.76
C LYS A 178 2.23 7.07 23.84
N GLN A 179 2.74 5.85 23.71
CA GLN A 179 2.15 4.80 22.87
C GLN A 179 0.76 4.43 23.40
N LYS A 180 0.63 4.21 24.71
CA LYS A 180 -0.67 3.96 25.34
C LYS A 180 -1.67 5.10 25.11
N ALA A 181 -1.22 6.35 25.13
CA ALA A 181 -2.07 7.50 24.84
C ALA A 181 -2.55 7.52 23.38
N CYS A 182 -1.69 7.14 22.44
CA CYS A 182 -2.06 7.01 21.02
C CYS A 182 -3.04 5.85 20.81
N GLU A 183 -2.76 4.68 21.37
CA GLU A 183 -3.61 3.49 21.26
C GLU A 183 -5.03 3.74 21.81
N ASN A 184 -5.15 4.42 22.96
CA ASN A 184 -6.45 4.81 23.53
C ASN A 184 -7.27 5.73 22.62
N ALA A 185 -6.62 6.43 21.68
CA ALA A 185 -7.25 7.31 20.70
C ALA A 185 -7.37 6.67 19.31
N GLY A 186 -7.07 5.38 19.16
CA GLY A 186 -7.06 4.68 17.88
C GLY A 186 -5.94 5.13 16.94
N LYS A 187 -4.83 5.64 17.48
CA LYS A 187 -3.67 6.14 16.73
C LYS A 187 -2.43 5.27 16.98
N ARG A 188 -1.52 5.28 16.00
CA ARG A 188 -0.21 4.63 16.04
C ARG A 188 0.88 5.66 16.31
N LEU A 189 1.77 5.33 17.23
CA LEU A 189 2.93 6.16 17.54
C LEU A 189 4.14 5.68 16.72
N LEU A 190 4.71 6.56 15.89
CA LEU A 190 5.96 6.30 15.18
C LEU A 190 7.10 7.18 15.74
N TYR A 191 8.27 6.58 15.89
CA TYR A 191 9.46 7.18 16.50
C TYR A 191 10.75 6.66 15.84
N SER A 192 11.90 7.07 16.36
CA SER A 192 13.27 6.74 15.91
C SER A 192 13.53 5.28 15.53
N LEU A 193 12.85 4.30 16.15
CA LEU A 193 12.97 2.90 15.77
C LEU A 193 12.54 2.65 14.31
N TYR A 194 11.49 3.34 13.88
CA TYR A 194 10.90 3.20 12.55
C TYR A 194 11.40 4.28 11.57
N ILE A 195 11.80 5.43 12.10
CA ILE A 195 12.12 6.63 11.31
C ILE A 195 13.58 7.01 11.58
N PRO A 196 14.54 6.62 10.73
CA PRO A 196 15.93 6.97 10.92
C PRO A 196 16.21 8.47 10.68
N THR A 197 15.56 9.07 9.68
CA THR A 197 15.71 10.48 9.32
C THR A 197 14.36 11.11 8.94
N VAL A 198 14.25 12.43 9.04
CA VAL A 198 13.07 13.17 8.55
C VAL A 198 12.93 13.04 7.03
N ASN A 199 14.05 13.01 6.30
CA ASN A 199 14.07 12.80 4.84
C ASN A 199 13.51 11.42 4.46
N PHE A 200 13.83 10.38 5.23
CA PHE A 200 13.23 9.05 5.05
C PHE A 200 11.70 9.10 5.19
N ALA A 201 11.19 9.70 6.26
CA ALA A 201 9.74 9.85 6.43
C ALA A 201 9.11 10.63 5.27
N LYS A 202 9.77 11.72 4.84
CA LYS A 202 9.30 12.53 3.71
C LYS A 202 9.21 11.72 2.42
N GLU A 203 10.26 10.97 2.09
CA GLU A 203 10.33 10.17 0.88
C GLU A 203 9.17 9.16 0.83
N TRP A 204 8.88 8.47 1.93
CA TRP A 204 7.84 7.45 1.99
C TRP A 204 6.41 8.00 2.05
N LEU A 205 6.20 9.13 2.72
CA LEU A 205 4.89 9.77 2.81
C LEU A 205 4.49 10.47 1.50
N ASP A 206 5.45 11.07 0.79
CA ASP A 206 5.22 11.77 -0.47
C ASP A 206 5.41 10.86 -1.71
N ARG A 207 5.71 9.56 -1.54
CA ARG A 207 6.01 8.63 -2.63
C ARG A 207 4.84 8.49 -3.61
N GLU A 208 5.12 8.57 -4.91
CA GLU A 208 4.10 8.44 -5.96
C GLU A 208 3.80 6.98 -6.33
N SER A 209 4.79 6.11 -6.25
CA SER A 209 4.66 4.67 -6.55
C SER A 209 5.50 3.80 -5.61
N PHE A 210 5.00 2.61 -5.28
CA PHE A 210 5.68 1.67 -4.38
C PHE A 210 6.00 0.37 -5.11
N ASP A 211 7.26 -0.02 -5.14
CA ASP A 211 7.66 -1.36 -5.58
C ASP A 211 7.43 -2.34 -4.43
N ILE A 212 6.42 -3.20 -4.58
CA ILE A 212 5.97 -4.11 -3.53
C ILE A 212 6.28 -5.56 -3.93
N PRO A 213 7.23 -6.24 -3.27
CA PRO A 213 7.44 -7.65 -3.47
C PRO A 213 6.26 -8.45 -2.91
N PHE A 214 5.76 -9.39 -3.69
CA PHE A 214 4.77 -10.37 -3.25
C PHE A 214 5.18 -11.77 -3.67
N TYR A 215 5.44 -12.65 -2.70
CA TYR A 215 5.96 -13.99 -2.98
C TYR A 215 5.03 -15.11 -2.50
N VAL A 216 4.84 -16.13 -3.34
CA VAL A 216 4.03 -17.31 -2.99
C VAL A 216 4.91 -18.55 -2.99
N THR A 217 4.89 -19.32 -1.91
CA THR A 217 5.69 -20.56 -1.80
C THR A 217 4.92 -21.72 -1.20
N THR A 218 5.23 -22.92 -1.68
CA THR A 218 4.82 -24.19 -1.06
C THR A 218 5.73 -24.58 0.11
N THR A 219 6.90 -23.97 0.25
CA THR A 219 7.88 -24.30 1.29
C THR A 219 7.38 -23.82 2.65
N THR A 220 7.22 -24.75 3.59
CA THR A 220 6.82 -24.45 4.98
C THR A 220 8.02 -24.20 5.89
N GLN A 221 9.21 -24.64 5.48
CA GLN A 221 10.44 -24.51 6.25
C GLN A 221 11.21 -23.26 5.83
N PHE A 222 11.30 -22.27 6.72
CA PHE A 222 11.96 -20.97 6.50
C PHE A 222 11.49 -20.21 5.24
N PRO A 223 10.16 -20.01 5.04
CA PRO A 223 9.62 -19.26 3.90
C PRO A 223 10.17 -17.83 3.79
N GLU A 224 10.53 -17.21 4.92
CA GLU A 224 11.15 -15.89 4.98
C GLU A 224 12.48 -15.83 4.22
N LYS A 225 13.27 -16.91 4.21
CA LYS A 225 14.55 -16.96 3.48
C LYS A 225 14.35 -16.99 1.97
N GLU A 226 13.32 -17.69 1.50
CA GLU A 226 12.97 -17.65 0.08
C GLU A 226 12.48 -16.27 -0.33
N PHE A 227 11.72 -15.62 0.54
CA PHE A 227 11.23 -14.26 0.32
C PHE A 227 12.37 -13.24 0.31
N GLU A 228 13.34 -13.35 1.22
CA GLU A 228 14.57 -12.54 1.23
C GLU A 228 15.35 -12.70 -0.08
N ALA A 229 15.61 -13.94 -0.51
CA ALA A 229 16.30 -14.21 -1.77
C ALA A 229 15.54 -13.68 -3.00
N PHE A 230 14.21 -13.69 -2.95
CA PHE A 230 13.36 -13.07 -3.97
C PHE A 230 13.51 -11.54 -3.97
N CYS A 231 13.50 -10.89 -2.80
CA CYS A 231 13.68 -9.44 -2.69
C CYS A 231 15.06 -9.00 -3.19
N GLU A 232 16.12 -9.74 -2.86
CA GLU A 232 17.48 -9.50 -3.38
C GLU A 232 17.50 -9.55 -4.91
N ALA A 233 16.86 -10.57 -5.50
CA ALA A 233 16.79 -10.72 -6.94
C ALA A 233 15.94 -9.63 -7.62
N ALA A 234 14.90 -9.15 -6.93
CA ALA A 234 14.10 -8.00 -7.35
C ALA A 234 14.78 -6.65 -7.07
N ARG A 235 15.98 -6.65 -6.45
CA ARG A 235 16.74 -5.45 -6.06
C ARG A 235 15.98 -4.54 -5.10
N ILE A 236 15.21 -5.14 -4.19
CA ILE A 236 14.43 -4.44 -3.18
C ILE A 236 15.15 -4.55 -1.84
N ASP A 237 15.50 -3.40 -1.24
CA ASP A 237 16.04 -3.35 0.12
C ASP A 237 14.93 -3.66 1.13
N LEU A 238 14.97 -4.86 1.69
CA LEU A 238 13.93 -5.34 2.60
C LEU A 238 13.88 -4.55 3.92
N GLN A 239 15.03 -4.06 4.40
CA GLN A 239 15.11 -3.30 5.64
C GLN A 239 14.49 -1.92 5.46
N GLU A 240 14.82 -1.25 4.36
CA GLU A 240 14.24 0.04 3.99
C GLU A 240 12.73 -0.10 3.76
N LEU A 241 12.32 -1.10 2.96
CA LEU A 241 10.93 -1.39 2.64
C LEU A 241 10.10 -1.61 3.91
N THR A 242 10.58 -2.44 4.85
CA THR A 242 9.82 -2.76 6.07
C THR A 242 9.60 -1.52 6.95
N LYS A 243 10.62 -0.67 7.09
CA LYS A 243 10.49 0.61 7.81
C LYS A 243 9.51 1.55 7.11
N GLY A 244 9.58 1.63 5.78
CA GLY A 244 8.71 2.48 4.98
C GLY A 244 7.25 2.04 4.98
N LEU A 245 7.00 0.75 4.86
CA LEU A 245 5.67 0.16 4.89
C LEU A 245 4.99 0.25 6.27
N THR A 246 5.76 0.54 7.32
CA THR A 246 5.21 0.83 8.66
C THR A 246 4.31 2.08 8.63
N PHE A 247 4.56 3.07 7.77
CA PHE A 247 3.64 4.22 7.62
C PHE A 247 2.24 3.76 7.17
N TYR A 248 2.13 2.65 6.46
CA TYR A 248 0.89 2.15 5.86
C TYR A 248 0.32 0.92 6.57
N SER A 249 0.87 0.53 7.74
CA SER A 249 0.47 -0.68 8.47
C SER A 249 0.57 -1.95 7.62
N ILE A 250 1.59 -2.04 6.77
CA ILE A 250 1.92 -3.25 6.01
C ILE A 250 3.13 -3.90 6.66
N ASN A 251 2.96 -5.13 7.11
CA ASN A 251 4.00 -5.91 7.77
C ASN A 251 4.66 -6.87 6.79
N LEU A 252 5.84 -7.39 7.16
CA LEU A 252 6.58 -8.36 6.35
C LEU A 252 5.75 -9.59 5.96
N GLU A 253 4.94 -10.10 6.90
CA GLU A 253 4.06 -11.26 6.72
C GLU A 253 2.91 -11.04 5.72
N ASP A 254 2.59 -9.78 5.42
CA ASP A 254 1.60 -9.43 4.40
C ASP A 254 2.16 -9.63 2.97
N LEU A 255 3.49 -9.62 2.83
CA LEU A 255 4.21 -9.62 1.55
C LEU A 255 4.55 -11.02 1.01
N PHE A 256 4.31 -12.09 1.79
CA PHE A 256 4.52 -13.44 1.29
C PHE A 256 3.52 -14.44 1.85
N MET A 257 3.12 -15.40 1.02
CA MET A 257 2.13 -16.41 1.37
C MET A 257 2.71 -17.82 1.26
N VAL A 258 2.53 -18.60 2.34
CA VAL A 258 2.76 -20.05 2.33
C VAL A 258 1.45 -20.77 2.03
N THR A 259 1.46 -21.63 1.00
CA THR A 259 0.27 -22.36 0.55
C THR A 259 0.07 -23.68 1.28
N GLY A 260 1.17 -24.28 1.79
CA GLY A 260 1.15 -25.63 2.34
C GLY A 260 0.90 -26.69 1.25
N SER A 261 0.39 -27.86 1.67
CA SER A 261 -0.05 -28.92 0.75
C SER A 261 -1.37 -28.51 0.08
N LEU A 262 -1.47 -28.78 -1.22
CA LEU A 262 -2.68 -28.51 -2.02
C LEU A 262 -3.26 -29.85 -2.47
N SER A 263 -4.12 -30.43 -1.64
CA SER A 263 -4.61 -31.79 -1.83
C SER A 263 -6.05 -31.80 -2.34
N GLU A 264 -6.92 -30.99 -1.72
CA GLU A 264 -8.34 -30.91 -2.02
C GLU A 264 -8.70 -29.59 -2.70
N GLU A 265 -9.78 -29.55 -3.50
CA GLU A 265 -10.24 -28.35 -4.21
C GLU A 265 -10.33 -27.11 -3.30
N GLU A 266 -10.76 -27.30 -2.05
CA GLU A 266 -10.91 -26.23 -1.06
C GLU A 266 -9.58 -25.58 -0.66
N ASP A 267 -8.48 -26.36 -0.62
CA ASP A 267 -7.13 -25.83 -0.33
C ASP A 267 -6.69 -24.84 -1.41
N TRP A 268 -6.99 -25.16 -2.68
CA TRP A 268 -6.65 -24.29 -3.81
C TRP A 268 -7.45 -23.00 -3.77
N ILE A 269 -8.77 -23.10 -3.61
CA ILE A 269 -9.67 -21.94 -3.58
C ILE A 269 -9.35 -21.01 -2.42
N THR A 270 -9.11 -21.57 -1.22
CA THR A 270 -8.69 -20.80 -0.04
C THR A 270 -7.41 -20.01 -0.31
N ASN A 271 -6.43 -20.60 -0.99
CA ASN A 271 -5.18 -19.90 -1.31
C ASN A 271 -5.36 -18.83 -2.40
N VAL A 272 -6.25 -19.03 -3.37
CA VAL A 272 -6.61 -17.99 -4.36
C VAL A 272 -7.29 -16.81 -3.66
N GLU A 273 -8.22 -17.06 -2.73
CA GLU A 273 -8.91 -16.04 -1.96
C GLU A 273 -7.93 -15.26 -1.06
N ARG A 274 -7.05 -15.96 -0.33
CA ARG A 274 -5.99 -15.35 0.50
C ARG A 274 -5.09 -14.43 -0.33
N PHE A 275 -4.69 -14.86 -1.52
CA PHE A 275 -3.91 -14.03 -2.44
C PHE A 275 -4.66 -12.76 -2.83
N TYR A 276 -5.90 -12.91 -3.31
CA TYR A 276 -6.71 -11.78 -3.75
C TYR A 276 -6.95 -10.76 -2.62
N ARG A 277 -7.28 -11.25 -1.42
CA ARG A 277 -7.49 -10.40 -0.25
C ARG A 277 -6.23 -9.60 0.11
N ARG A 278 -5.06 -10.25 0.17
CA ARG A 278 -3.80 -9.58 0.52
C ARG A 278 -3.40 -8.51 -0.49
N ILE A 279 -3.49 -8.81 -1.79
CA ILE A 279 -3.22 -7.82 -2.83
C ILE A 279 -4.20 -6.64 -2.73
N SER A 280 -5.48 -6.92 -2.46
CA SER A 280 -6.50 -5.87 -2.30
C SER A 280 -6.25 -5.00 -1.07
N GLU A 281 -5.85 -5.58 0.05
CA GLU A 281 -5.48 -4.87 1.28
C GLU A 281 -4.25 -3.97 1.08
N ILE A 282 -3.20 -4.49 0.44
CA ILE A 282 -2.00 -3.71 0.06
C ILE A 282 -2.41 -2.52 -0.83
N SER A 283 -3.19 -2.80 -1.88
CA SER A 283 -3.72 -1.80 -2.80
C SER A 283 -4.52 -0.72 -2.08
N HIS A 284 -5.38 -1.10 -1.13
CA HIS A 284 -6.16 -0.15 -0.35
C HIS A 284 -5.26 0.75 0.51
N LYS A 285 -4.34 0.14 1.29
CA LYS A 285 -3.40 0.85 2.18
C LYS A 285 -2.49 1.82 1.42
N LEU A 286 -2.07 1.46 0.20
CA LEU A 286 -1.20 2.29 -0.64
C LEU A 286 -1.97 3.21 -1.60
N SER A 287 -3.31 3.21 -1.54
CA SER A 287 -4.17 4.01 -2.43
C SER A 287 -3.93 3.73 -3.92
N SER A 288 -3.73 2.45 -4.27
CA SER A 288 -3.49 1.98 -5.65
C SER A 288 -2.21 2.51 -6.31
N ARG A 289 -1.21 2.87 -5.51
CA ARG A 289 0.11 3.36 -5.96
C ARG A 289 1.16 2.26 -6.06
N GLU A 290 0.79 1.00 -5.89
CA GLU A 290 1.73 -0.13 -5.92
C GLU A 290 2.03 -0.62 -7.34
N CYS A 291 3.30 -0.98 -7.56
CA CYS A 291 3.75 -1.89 -8.61
C CYS A 291 4.10 -3.22 -7.93
N ILE A 292 3.36 -4.28 -8.25
CA ILE A 292 3.60 -5.58 -7.63
C ILE A 292 4.75 -6.29 -8.34
N HIS A 293 5.78 -6.66 -7.59
CA HIS A 293 6.84 -7.57 -8.00
C HIS A 293 6.46 -8.98 -7.53
N PHE A 294 5.93 -9.81 -8.43
CA PHE A 294 5.37 -11.11 -8.07
C PHE A 294 6.32 -12.26 -8.42
N GLY A 295 6.65 -13.05 -7.41
CA GLY A 295 7.40 -14.31 -7.55
C GLY A 295 6.60 -15.47 -6.98
N MET A 296 6.76 -16.67 -7.56
CA MET A 296 6.05 -17.85 -7.08
C MET A 296 6.85 -19.13 -7.26
N ARG A 297 7.00 -19.87 -6.16
CA ARG A 297 7.39 -21.28 -6.12
C ARG A 297 6.16 -22.12 -5.82
N GLY A 298 5.50 -22.59 -6.87
CA GLY A 298 4.29 -23.40 -6.75
C GLY A 298 3.77 -23.92 -8.09
N PRO A 299 2.61 -24.58 -8.10
CA PRO A 299 2.03 -25.16 -9.30
C PRO A 299 1.48 -24.08 -10.25
N ALA A 300 1.67 -24.28 -11.56
CA ALA A 300 1.11 -23.43 -12.61
C ALA A 300 -0.43 -23.29 -12.52
N THR A 301 -1.11 -24.34 -12.06
CA THR A 301 -2.56 -24.35 -11.78
C THR A 301 -2.98 -23.24 -10.83
N LEU A 302 -2.28 -23.08 -9.71
CA LEU A 302 -2.58 -22.04 -8.73
C LEU A 302 -2.22 -20.66 -9.29
N ALA A 303 -1.09 -20.56 -10.01
CA ALA A 303 -0.66 -19.32 -10.65
C ALA A 303 -1.69 -18.79 -11.64
N MET A 304 -2.27 -19.66 -12.47
CA MET A 304 -3.33 -19.28 -13.40
C MET A 304 -4.56 -18.75 -12.67
N ALA A 305 -5.01 -19.43 -11.61
CA ALA A 305 -6.15 -18.98 -10.81
C ALA A 305 -5.88 -17.62 -10.11
N MET A 306 -4.67 -17.41 -9.59
CA MET A 306 -4.23 -16.14 -9.03
C MET A 306 -4.20 -15.02 -10.08
N GLY A 307 -3.74 -15.33 -11.30
CA GLY A 307 -3.78 -14.40 -12.42
C GLY A 307 -5.20 -13.98 -12.77
N MET A 308 -6.17 -14.90 -12.74
CA MET A 308 -7.58 -14.60 -13.01
C MET A 308 -8.17 -13.59 -12.02
N VAL A 309 -7.91 -13.77 -10.71
CA VAL A 309 -8.42 -12.84 -9.68
C VAL A 309 -7.64 -11.51 -9.67
N TYR A 310 -6.35 -11.52 -9.98
CA TYR A 310 -5.56 -10.30 -10.16
C TYR A 310 -6.13 -9.45 -11.31
N GLY A 311 -6.37 -10.07 -12.47
CA GLY A 311 -6.98 -9.44 -13.64
C GLY A 311 -6.02 -8.51 -14.40
N CYS A 312 -6.57 -7.60 -15.22
CA CYS A 312 -5.80 -6.70 -16.09
C CYS A 312 -6.08 -5.22 -15.77
N GLN A 313 -5.96 -4.84 -14.50
CA GLN A 313 -6.22 -3.47 -14.05
C GLN A 313 -4.95 -2.68 -13.71
N LYS A 314 -3.92 -3.35 -13.19
CA LYS A 314 -2.72 -2.71 -12.67
C LYS A 314 -1.44 -3.31 -13.25
N PRO A 315 -0.41 -2.49 -13.52
CA PRO A 315 0.91 -2.98 -13.88
C PRO A 315 1.50 -3.91 -12.82
N LEU A 316 2.32 -4.86 -13.26
CA LEU A 316 3.12 -5.71 -12.39
C LEU A 316 4.40 -6.16 -13.08
N THR A 317 5.31 -6.71 -12.30
CA THR A 317 6.50 -7.39 -12.77
C THR A 317 6.49 -8.82 -12.26
N LEU A 318 6.54 -9.80 -13.16
CA LEU A 318 6.63 -11.21 -12.82
C LEU A 318 8.09 -11.65 -12.79
N TYR A 319 8.42 -12.60 -11.92
CA TYR A 319 9.77 -13.17 -11.84
C TYR A 319 9.75 -14.67 -12.11
N HIS A 320 10.54 -15.10 -13.09
CA HIS A 320 10.73 -16.50 -13.44
C HIS A 320 12.06 -17.02 -12.88
N PHE A 321 12.02 -18.02 -12.00
CA PHE A 321 13.23 -18.69 -11.54
C PHE A 321 13.68 -19.76 -12.54
N GLN A 322 14.82 -19.54 -13.20
CA GLN A 322 15.42 -20.46 -14.17
C GLN A 322 16.94 -20.49 -14.01
N ASN A 323 17.55 -21.68 -14.08
CA ASN A 323 19.01 -21.85 -14.01
C ASN A 323 19.66 -21.17 -12.78
N GLY A 324 19.00 -21.23 -11.62
CA GLY A 324 19.51 -20.70 -10.36
C GLY A 324 19.34 -19.19 -10.16
N LYS A 325 18.59 -18.50 -11.03
CA LYS A 325 18.43 -17.04 -11.00
C LYS A 325 17.01 -16.64 -11.39
N TYR A 326 16.55 -15.52 -10.87
CA TYR A 326 15.30 -14.91 -11.30
C TYR A 326 15.51 -14.06 -12.55
N VAL A 327 14.59 -14.18 -13.51
CA VAL A 327 14.49 -13.36 -14.71
C VAL A 327 13.22 -12.53 -14.62
N GLU A 328 13.37 -11.23 -14.81
CA GLU A 328 12.28 -10.25 -14.77
C GLU A 328 11.43 -10.30 -16.04
N ILE A 329 10.11 -10.23 -15.88
CA ILE A 329 9.12 -10.14 -16.96
C ILE A 329 8.21 -8.95 -16.63
N PRO A 330 8.55 -7.74 -17.10
CA PRO A 330 7.77 -6.54 -16.83
C PRO A 330 6.46 -6.54 -17.63
N VAL A 331 5.36 -6.15 -16.99
CA VAL A 331 4.02 -6.06 -17.60
C VAL A 331 3.44 -4.65 -17.38
N PRO A 332 4.03 -3.61 -18.00
CA PRO A 332 3.65 -2.21 -17.75
C PRO A 332 2.25 -1.87 -18.28
N ASN A 333 1.80 -2.57 -19.33
CA ASN A 333 0.46 -2.42 -19.88
C ASN A 333 -0.28 -3.76 -19.88
N VAL A 334 -0.98 -4.06 -18.79
CA VAL A 334 -1.76 -5.29 -18.65
C VAL A 334 -2.94 -5.38 -19.61
N ARG A 335 -3.41 -4.27 -20.22
CA ARG A 335 -4.48 -4.33 -21.23
C ARG A 335 -4.02 -4.97 -22.52
N TYR A 336 -2.72 -4.88 -22.83
CA TYR A 336 -2.11 -5.51 -24.00
C TYR A 336 -2.36 -7.03 -24.04
N LEU A 337 -2.48 -7.69 -22.88
CA LEU A 337 -2.81 -9.12 -22.79
C LEU A 337 -4.19 -9.48 -23.39
N LYS A 338 -5.06 -8.49 -23.63
CA LYS A 338 -6.40 -8.65 -24.19
C LYS A 338 -6.52 -8.10 -25.61
N ASP A 339 -5.45 -7.55 -26.17
CA ASP A 339 -5.46 -6.99 -27.51
C ASP A 339 -5.66 -8.09 -28.57
N ARG A 340 -6.33 -7.72 -29.66
CA ARG A 340 -6.64 -8.59 -30.80
C ARG A 340 -6.01 -8.00 -32.05
N GLY A 341 -5.41 -8.84 -32.90
CA GLY A 341 -4.97 -8.42 -34.24
C GLY A 341 -3.50 -8.68 -34.58
N HIS A 342 -2.75 -9.36 -33.72
CA HIS A 342 -1.42 -9.85 -34.07
C HIS A 342 -1.49 -11.28 -34.60
N SER A 343 -0.70 -11.56 -35.64
CA SER A 343 -0.49 -12.91 -36.15
C SER A 343 -0.06 -13.83 -35.01
N TYR A 344 -0.71 -14.99 -34.85
CA TYR A 344 -0.40 -15.99 -33.81
C TYR A 344 0.97 -16.67 -33.99
N ASN A 345 1.92 -16.05 -34.68
CA ASN A 345 3.21 -16.61 -35.10
C ASN A 345 4.09 -17.07 -33.91
N MET A 346 3.76 -16.63 -32.69
CA MET A 346 4.45 -17.05 -31.47
C MET A 346 4.05 -18.47 -31.00
N VAL A 347 2.91 -19.02 -31.45
CA VAL A 347 2.43 -20.33 -31.00
C VAL A 347 1.82 -21.12 -32.15
N LYS A 348 1.84 -22.45 -32.05
CA LYS A 348 1.04 -23.34 -32.89
C LYS A 348 -0.20 -23.74 -32.13
N PHE A 349 -1.30 -23.90 -32.85
CA PHE A 349 -2.50 -24.48 -32.26
C PHE A 349 -3.16 -25.49 -33.19
N SER A 350 -3.85 -26.45 -32.60
CA SER A 350 -4.76 -27.36 -33.29
C SER A 350 -6.10 -27.40 -32.57
N PHE A 351 -7.17 -27.52 -33.37
CA PHE A 351 -8.52 -27.59 -32.87
C PHE A 351 -9.19 -28.87 -33.37
N GLU A 352 -9.66 -29.71 -32.45
CA GLU A 352 -10.48 -30.88 -32.76
C GLU A 352 -11.90 -30.64 -32.21
N PRO A 353 -12.94 -30.62 -33.05
CA PRO A 353 -14.30 -30.41 -32.59
C PRO A 353 -14.78 -31.56 -31.66
N GLY A 354 -15.55 -31.17 -30.66
CA GLY A 354 -16.19 -32.07 -29.70
C GLY A 354 -17.61 -32.47 -30.09
N LYS A 355 -18.26 -33.23 -29.20
CA LYS A 355 -19.68 -33.60 -29.30
C LYS A 355 -20.58 -32.79 -28.35
N ILE A 356 -19.98 -31.97 -27.49
CA ILE A 356 -20.66 -31.17 -26.46
C ILE A 356 -20.13 -29.73 -26.47
N GLU A 357 -20.84 -28.83 -25.81
CA GLU A 357 -20.49 -27.40 -25.69
C GLU A 357 -19.39 -27.14 -24.64
N GLU A 358 -18.38 -28.01 -24.59
CA GLU A 358 -17.25 -27.92 -23.67
C GLU A 358 -15.93 -28.01 -24.45
N VAL A 359 -14.90 -27.32 -23.97
CA VAL A 359 -13.56 -27.34 -24.58
C VAL A 359 -12.49 -27.65 -23.53
N ALA A 360 -11.62 -28.59 -23.86
CA ALA A 360 -10.37 -28.83 -23.16
C ALA A 360 -9.27 -28.00 -23.81
N VAL A 361 -8.77 -27.01 -23.07
CA VAL A 361 -7.63 -26.17 -23.48
C VAL A 361 -6.36 -26.77 -22.89
N ILE A 362 -5.48 -27.27 -23.75
CA ILE A 362 -4.24 -27.94 -23.36
C ILE A 362 -3.05 -27.06 -23.76
N LEU A 363 -2.34 -26.52 -22.76
CA LEU A 363 -1.14 -25.71 -22.98
C LEU A 363 0.10 -26.60 -22.86
N SER A 364 0.81 -26.83 -23.98
CA SER A 364 1.98 -27.71 -24.07
C SER A 364 3.25 -26.92 -24.39
N PHE A 365 3.86 -26.34 -23.36
CA PHE A 365 5.05 -25.50 -23.43
C PHE A 365 6.26 -26.09 -22.69
N ALA A 366 6.09 -27.11 -21.84
CA ALA A 366 7.19 -27.81 -21.19
C ALA A 366 7.69 -29.02 -22.01
N HIS A 367 8.88 -29.54 -21.68
CA HIS A 367 9.47 -30.72 -22.33
C HIS A 367 8.67 -32.02 -22.14
N HIS A 368 7.82 -32.11 -21.12
CA HIS A 368 7.05 -33.33 -20.83
C HIS A 368 5.85 -33.50 -21.78
N GLU A 369 5.58 -34.74 -22.22
CA GLU A 369 4.45 -35.12 -23.08
C GLU A 369 3.08 -35.07 -22.36
N ALA A 370 2.73 -33.92 -21.80
CA ALA A 370 1.46 -33.72 -21.07
C ALA A 370 0.20 -33.89 -21.94
N LEU A 371 0.35 -33.88 -23.28
CA LEU A 371 -0.77 -33.96 -24.20
C LEU A 371 -1.46 -35.33 -24.15
N ALA A 372 -0.70 -36.42 -24.14
CA ALA A 372 -1.24 -37.77 -24.13
C ALA A 372 -1.96 -38.03 -22.80
N ASP A 373 -1.33 -37.66 -21.68
CA ASP A 373 -1.91 -37.83 -20.34
C ASP A 373 -3.19 -37.02 -20.16
N ALA A 374 -3.21 -35.76 -20.62
CA ALA A 374 -4.40 -34.92 -20.55
C ALA A 374 -5.55 -35.51 -21.40
N LYS A 375 -5.27 -35.92 -22.64
CA LYS A 375 -6.27 -36.56 -23.52
C LYS A 375 -6.82 -37.85 -22.90
N ASN A 376 -5.95 -38.70 -22.35
CA ASN A 376 -6.35 -39.94 -21.70
C ASN A 376 -7.25 -39.68 -20.48
N TYR A 377 -6.87 -38.72 -19.64
CA TYR A 377 -7.68 -38.31 -18.49
C TYR A 377 -9.06 -37.81 -18.91
N ILE A 378 -9.11 -36.95 -19.93
CA ILE A 378 -10.36 -36.37 -20.45
C ILE A 378 -11.29 -37.47 -20.97
N VAL A 379 -10.79 -38.39 -21.80
CA VAL A 379 -11.59 -39.49 -22.37
C VAL A 379 -12.12 -40.43 -21.29
N LYS A 380 -11.35 -40.65 -20.21
CA LYS A 380 -11.74 -41.51 -19.09
C LYS A 380 -12.77 -40.85 -18.16
N ASN A 381 -12.63 -39.55 -17.88
CA ASN A 381 -13.31 -38.90 -16.75
C ASN A 381 -14.34 -37.84 -17.13
N LEU A 382 -14.31 -37.27 -18.34
CA LEU A 382 -15.32 -36.33 -18.80
C LEU A 382 -16.41 -37.07 -19.59
N LYS A 383 -17.67 -36.73 -19.31
CA LYS A 383 -18.83 -37.32 -20.01
C LYS A 383 -18.88 -36.76 -21.42
N ASP A 384 -18.92 -37.64 -22.42
CA ASP A 384 -18.87 -37.29 -23.84
C ASP A 384 -17.60 -36.53 -24.24
N LYS A 385 -17.24 -36.54 -25.52
CA LYS A 385 -15.96 -35.97 -25.98
C LYS A 385 -16.04 -34.43 -26.05
N PRO A 386 -15.35 -33.65 -25.20
CA PRO A 386 -15.24 -32.19 -25.39
C PRO A 386 -14.42 -31.87 -26.65
N ALA A 387 -14.47 -30.62 -27.10
CA ALA A 387 -13.54 -30.14 -28.11
C ALA A 387 -12.13 -30.07 -27.51
N PHE A 388 -11.10 -30.30 -28.33
CA PHE A 388 -9.71 -30.13 -27.90
C PHE A 388 -9.12 -28.90 -28.59
N LEU A 389 -8.65 -27.95 -27.79
CA LEU A 389 -7.83 -26.84 -28.25
C LEU A 389 -6.42 -27.04 -27.67
N VAL A 390 -5.50 -27.49 -28.50
CA VAL A 390 -4.10 -27.70 -28.10
C VAL A 390 -3.31 -26.49 -28.57
N ILE A 391 -2.60 -25.84 -27.65
CA ILE A 391 -1.72 -24.70 -27.97
C ILE A 391 -0.31 -25.04 -27.48
N GLU A 392 0.67 -24.89 -28.35
CA GLU A 392 2.04 -25.29 -28.12
C GLU A 392 3.03 -24.29 -28.72
N HIS A 393 4.28 -24.36 -28.28
CA HIS A 393 5.38 -23.56 -28.82
C HIS A 393 6.39 -24.47 -29.52
N GLU A 394 7.02 -24.01 -30.61
CA GLU A 394 8.02 -24.81 -31.36
C GLU A 394 9.23 -25.17 -30.48
N ARG A 395 9.73 -24.20 -29.70
CA ARG A 395 10.79 -24.35 -28.69
C ARG A 395 10.26 -24.87 -27.33
N LYS A 396 9.58 -26.02 -27.29
CA LYS A 396 9.07 -26.58 -26.02
C LYS A 396 10.18 -26.67 -24.97
N GLY A 397 9.88 -26.13 -23.79
CA GLY A 397 10.71 -26.12 -22.59
C GLY A 397 12.01 -25.31 -22.69
N ASN A 398 12.13 -24.44 -23.70
CA ASN A 398 13.17 -23.42 -23.79
C ASN A 398 12.58 -22.10 -24.34
N LEU A 399 11.42 -21.71 -23.81
CA LEU A 399 10.77 -20.43 -24.15
C LEU A 399 11.48 -19.28 -23.42
N GLU A 400 11.79 -18.20 -24.12
CA GLU A 400 12.47 -17.05 -23.51
C GLU A 400 11.49 -16.28 -22.60
N PRO A 401 11.85 -15.96 -21.34
CA PRO A 401 10.94 -15.30 -20.40
C PRO A 401 10.33 -14.00 -20.91
N LEU A 402 11.09 -13.21 -21.68
CA LEU A 402 10.62 -11.95 -22.26
C LEU A 402 9.49 -12.12 -23.28
N GLU A 403 9.34 -13.31 -23.87
CA GLU A 403 8.27 -13.60 -24.83
C GLU A 403 6.95 -14.01 -24.15
N PHE A 404 6.94 -14.20 -22.83
CA PHE A 404 5.77 -14.76 -22.14
C PHE A 404 4.53 -13.87 -22.25
N VAL A 405 4.71 -12.55 -22.29
CA VAL A 405 3.60 -11.58 -22.45
C VAL A 405 2.94 -11.77 -23.82
N ASP A 406 3.72 -11.82 -24.88
CA ASP A 406 3.22 -12.01 -26.25
C ASP A 406 2.60 -13.40 -26.45
N VAL A 407 3.20 -14.43 -25.86
CA VAL A 407 2.66 -15.80 -25.88
C VAL A 407 1.33 -15.86 -25.13
N ALA A 408 1.20 -15.23 -23.97
CA ALA A 408 -0.07 -15.18 -23.22
C ALA A 408 -1.16 -14.45 -24.00
N MET A 409 -0.82 -13.33 -24.66
CA MET A 409 -1.72 -12.60 -25.56
C MET A 409 -2.18 -13.50 -26.72
N ALA A 410 -1.25 -14.21 -27.37
CA ALA A 410 -1.57 -15.12 -28.47
C ALA A 410 -2.51 -16.26 -28.02
N ILE A 411 -2.23 -16.88 -26.87
CA ILE A 411 -3.09 -17.92 -26.27
C ILE A 411 -4.50 -17.37 -26.03
N SER A 412 -4.61 -16.19 -25.40
CA SER A 412 -5.89 -15.54 -25.12
C SER A 412 -6.66 -15.26 -26.42
N GLY A 413 -5.99 -14.70 -27.43
CA GLY A 413 -6.56 -14.43 -28.74
C GLY A 413 -7.10 -15.69 -29.42
N ILE A 414 -6.34 -16.79 -29.42
CA ILE A 414 -6.77 -18.07 -30.01
C ILE A 414 -8.01 -18.60 -29.28
N ILE A 415 -8.01 -18.61 -27.95
CA ILE A 415 -9.16 -19.10 -27.16
C ILE A 415 -10.42 -18.30 -27.51
N GLN A 416 -10.32 -16.97 -27.64
CA GLN A 416 -11.46 -16.12 -27.98
C GLN A 416 -11.94 -16.33 -29.43
N ASP A 417 -11.02 -16.49 -30.38
CA ASP A 417 -11.37 -16.69 -31.78
C ASP A 417 -12.04 -18.05 -32.01
N VAL A 418 -11.53 -19.12 -31.39
CA VAL A 418 -12.18 -20.43 -31.40
C VAL A 418 -13.54 -20.36 -30.70
N LYS A 419 -13.66 -19.65 -29.57
CA LYS A 419 -14.94 -19.46 -28.86
C LYS A 419 -15.97 -18.69 -29.71
N ARG A 420 -15.53 -17.76 -30.55
CA ARG A 420 -16.41 -17.01 -31.48
C ARG A 420 -17.03 -17.94 -32.52
N GLU A 421 -16.29 -18.91 -33.01
CA GLU A 421 -16.74 -19.90 -33.98
C GLU A 421 -17.53 -21.06 -33.33
N HIS A 422 -17.19 -21.38 -32.08
CA HIS A 422 -17.76 -22.47 -31.30
C HIS A 422 -18.13 -22.00 -29.88
N PRO A 423 -19.41 -21.67 -29.59
CA PRO A 423 -19.81 -21.07 -28.32
C PRO A 423 -19.76 -22.07 -27.16
N PHE A 424 -18.60 -22.23 -26.54
CA PHE A 424 -18.43 -23.12 -25.39
C PHE A 424 -19.04 -22.55 -24.10
N LYS A 425 -19.71 -23.41 -23.34
CA LYS A 425 -20.27 -23.12 -22.01
C LYS A 425 -19.32 -23.49 -20.87
N CYS A 426 -18.39 -24.41 -21.08
CA CYS A 426 -17.47 -24.90 -20.05
C CYS A 426 -16.04 -25.04 -20.60
N PHE A 427 -15.04 -24.64 -19.81
CA PHE A 427 -13.62 -24.71 -20.13
C PHE A 427 -12.88 -25.64 -19.17
N HIS A 428 -12.09 -26.55 -19.70
CA HIS A 428 -11.22 -27.44 -18.91
C HIS A 428 -9.76 -27.15 -19.25
N PHE A 429 -9.01 -26.57 -18.31
CA PHE A 429 -7.62 -26.17 -18.53
C PHE A 429 -6.64 -27.23 -18.03
N PHE A 430 -5.73 -27.64 -18.91
CA PHE A 430 -4.63 -28.55 -18.60
C PHE A 430 -3.31 -27.85 -18.92
N LEU A 431 -2.47 -27.65 -17.89
CA LEU A 431 -1.31 -26.78 -17.97
C LEU A 431 0.00 -27.57 -17.94
N SER A 432 0.81 -27.41 -18.98
CA SER A 432 2.21 -27.82 -19.03
C SER A 432 3.04 -26.64 -19.49
N CYS A 433 3.18 -25.63 -18.61
CA CYS A 433 3.83 -24.37 -18.93
C CYS A 433 4.53 -23.74 -17.70
N PRO A 434 5.46 -22.78 -17.91
CA PRO A 434 6.06 -22.02 -16.82
C PRO A 434 5.02 -21.27 -15.97
N VAL A 435 5.27 -21.18 -14.67
CA VAL A 435 4.39 -20.51 -13.68
C VAL A 435 4.01 -19.07 -14.08
N PRO A 436 4.95 -18.19 -14.48
CA PRO A 436 4.58 -16.84 -14.90
C PRO A 436 3.70 -16.79 -16.15
N LEU A 437 3.91 -17.70 -17.12
CA LEU A 437 3.05 -17.80 -18.29
C LEU A 437 1.63 -18.21 -17.91
N ALA A 438 1.48 -19.19 -17.01
CA ALA A 438 0.18 -19.60 -16.49
C ALA A 438 -0.55 -18.42 -15.80
N PHE A 439 0.16 -17.64 -15.00
CA PHE A 439 -0.38 -16.42 -14.37
C PHE A 439 -0.87 -15.41 -15.41
N LEU A 440 -0.07 -15.10 -16.44
CA LEU A 440 -0.43 -14.17 -17.51
C LEU A 440 -1.65 -14.66 -18.31
N VAL A 441 -1.71 -15.95 -18.63
CA VAL A 441 -2.88 -16.55 -19.29
C VAL A 441 -4.12 -16.41 -18.41
N GLY A 442 -3.99 -16.63 -17.10
CA GLY A 442 -5.06 -16.39 -16.13
C GLY A 442 -5.56 -14.95 -16.14
N MET A 443 -4.65 -13.97 -16.10
CA MET A 443 -5.00 -12.54 -16.19
C MET A 443 -5.74 -12.21 -17.48
N ALA A 444 -5.25 -12.72 -18.62
CA ALA A 444 -5.80 -12.47 -19.94
C ALA A 444 -7.21 -13.06 -20.09
N PHE A 445 -7.39 -14.31 -19.61
CA PHE A 445 -8.66 -15.03 -19.67
C PHE A 445 -9.73 -14.44 -18.74
N GLY A 446 -9.35 -14.07 -17.52
CA GLY A 446 -10.26 -13.53 -16.50
C GLY A 446 -11.16 -14.60 -15.85
N TYR A 447 -12.29 -14.18 -15.28
CA TYR A 447 -13.11 -15.02 -14.38
C TYR A 447 -14.58 -15.23 -14.85
N TYR A 448 -14.90 -14.85 -16.09
CA TYR A 448 -16.28 -14.82 -16.59
C TYR A 448 -16.79 -16.13 -17.18
N SER A 449 -15.93 -17.14 -17.35
CA SER A 449 -16.32 -18.44 -17.90
C SER A 449 -16.47 -19.48 -16.81
N ASN A 450 -17.22 -20.54 -17.10
CA ASN A 450 -17.42 -21.70 -16.21
C ASN A 450 -16.40 -22.79 -16.51
N GLY A 451 -16.15 -23.69 -15.56
CA GLY A 451 -15.29 -24.86 -15.74
C GLY A 451 -14.19 -25.01 -14.69
N TYR A 452 -13.09 -25.66 -15.08
CA TYR A 452 -12.08 -26.13 -14.14
C TYR A 452 -10.64 -25.97 -14.65
N ILE A 453 -9.71 -25.75 -13.74
CA ILE A 453 -8.27 -25.90 -13.95
C ILE A 453 -7.83 -27.21 -13.27
N TYR A 454 -7.13 -28.05 -14.03
CA TYR A 454 -6.70 -29.36 -13.58
C TYR A 454 -5.22 -29.34 -13.24
N ASN A 455 -4.86 -29.97 -12.12
CA ASN A 455 -3.48 -30.08 -11.67
C ASN A 455 -2.92 -31.47 -11.97
N TYR A 456 -1.76 -31.52 -12.61
CA TYR A 456 -1.02 -32.77 -12.82
C TYR A 456 -0.40 -33.25 -11.51
N GLN A 457 -0.60 -34.53 -11.17
CA GLN A 457 -0.01 -35.17 -10.00
C GLN A 457 0.90 -36.33 -10.42
N LYS A 458 2.22 -36.12 -10.28
CA LYS A 458 3.21 -37.14 -10.66
C LYS A 458 3.13 -38.35 -9.73
N GLY A 459 3.00 -39.55 -10.30
CA GLY A 459 3.10 -40.82 -9.56
C GLY A 459 1.84 -41.23 -8.79
N GLN A 460 0.71 -40.58 -9.06
CA GLN A 460 -0.61 -40.95 -8.54
C GLN A 460 -1.36 -41.82 -9.57
N GLU A 461 -2.31 -42.64 -9.11
CA GLU A 461 -3.15 -43.48 -9.98
C GLU A 461 -4.04 -42.64 -10.90
N GLU A 462 -4.54 -41.50 -10.39
CA GLU A 462 -5.13 -40.44 -11.19
C GLU A 462 -4.10 -39.34 -11.47
N VAL A 463 -3.71 -39.23 -12.74
CA VAL A 463 -2.63 -38.34 -13.20
C VAL A 463 -3.03 -36.85 -13.14
N TYR A 464 -4.34 -36.55 -13.10
CA TYR A 464 -4.88 -35.20 -12.94
C TYR A 464 -5.98 -35.16 -11.90
N VAL A 465 -6.04 -34.05 -11.16
CA VAL A 465 -7.14 -33.73 -10.23
C VAL A 465 -7.81 -32.42 -10.61
N LYS A 466 -9.12 -32.32 -10.35
CA LYS A 466 -9.87 -31.07 -10.43
C LYS A 466 -9.44 -30.17 -9.29
N ALA A 467 -8.59 -29.19 -9.59
CA ALA A 467 -7.95 -28.38 -8.57
C ALA A 467 -8.72 -27.09 -8.28
N VAL A 468 -9.16 -26.37 -9.32
CA VAL A 468 -9.79 -25.05 -9.17
C VAL A 468 -11.06 -24.96 -10.02
N SER A 469 -12.20 -24.66 -9.39
CA SER A 469 -13.44 -24.26 -10.07
C SER A 469 -13.41 -22.79 -10.46
N LEU A 470 -13.71 -22.48 -11.72
CA LEU A 470 -13.75 -21.11 -12.24
C LEU A 470 -14.94 -20.31 -11.69
N GLU A 471 -16.02 -20.98 -11.34
CA GLU A 471 -17.19 -20.38 -10.68
C GLU A 471 -16.84 -19.90 -9.27
N LYS A 472 -16.04 -20.67 -8.52
CA LYS A 472 -15.54 -20.24 -7.21
C LYS A 472 -14.55 -19.07 -7.35
N VAL A 473 -13.68 -19.10 -8.35
CA VAL A 473 -12.79 -17.96 -8.69
C VAL A 473 -13.59 -16.69 -9.00
N ARG A 474 -14.70 -16.80 -9.74
CA ARG A 474 -15.61 -15.67 -10.00
C ARG A 474 -16.18 -15.09 -8.71
N LYS A 475 -16.68 -15.93 -7.80
CA LYS A 475 -17.23 -15.48 -6.51
C LYS A 475 -16.21 -14.71 -5.68
N ILE A 476 -14.93 -15.12 -5.68
CA ILE A 476 -13.86 -14.39 -4.99
C ILE A 476 -13.73 -12.95 -5.49
N ARG A 477 -13.97 -12.71 -6.79
CA ARG A 477 -13.79 -11.39 -7.42
C ARG A 477 -15.04 -10.51 -7.37
N GLU A 478 -16.21 -11.13 -7.26
CA GLU A 478 -17.51 -10.44 -7.17
C GLU A 478 -17.92 -10.08 -5.73
N ASN A 479 -17.31 -10.73 -4.74
CA ASN A 479 -17.39 -10.38 -3.32
C ASN A 479 -16.28 -9.38 -2.94
#